data_AF-A0A5K1IH14-F1
#
_entry.id   AF-A0A5K1IH14-F1
#
_cell.length_a   1.000
_cell.length_b   1.000
_cell.length_c   1.000
_cell.angle_alpha   90.00
_cell.angle_beta   90.00
_cell.angle_gamma   90.00
#
_symmetry.space_group_name_H-M   'P 1'
#
loop_
_entity.id
_entity.type
_entity.pdbx_description
1 polymer ?
#
loop_
_entity_poly.entity_id
_entity_poly.type
_entity_poly.pdbx_seq_one_letter_code
_entity_poly.pdbx_strand_id
1 'polypeptide(L)'
;MRGRTTSTSSHTSACPIPSLARTSTGQFRRLPPKKKLDFSAVELLRVDEGLCVQCMHVGPYDDEPATVDAMRSFAAEQGYAPDFSESRLHHEIYLSDQRKCAPEKLKTVVRHPVKSM
;
A
#
# COMPACT_ATOMS: atom_id res chain seq x y z
N MET A 1 9.18 -23.74 25.10
CA MET A 1 8.45 -23.90 23.83
C MET A 1 7.46 -22.75 23.69
N ARG A 2 7.78 -21.71 22.89
CA ARG A 2 6.81 -20.70 22.45
C ARG A 2 6.98 -20.62 20.93
N GLY A 3 6.02 -21.19 20.22
CA GLY A 3 6.02 -21.25 18.76
C GLY A 3 6.02 -19.84 18.21
N ARG A 4 7.08 -19.49 17.48
CA ARG A 4 7.16 -18.28 16.68
C ARG A 4 6.29 -18.57 15.45
N THR A 5 5.02 -18.18 15.47
CA THR A 5 4.18 -18.13 14.28
C THR A 5 4.77 -17.06 13.37
N THR A 6 5.66 -17.46 12.46
CA THR A 6 6.05 -16.63 11.33
C THR A 6 4.85 -16.57 10.40
N SER A 7 3.95 -15.61 10.58
CA SER A 7 3.09 -15.19 9.47
C SER A 7 4.03 -14.62 8.42
N THR A 8 4.24 -15.37 7.34
CA THR A 8 4.94 -14.87 6.17
C THR A 8 4.03 -13.83 5.54
N SER A 9 4.23 -12.57 5.89
CA SER A 9 3.50 -11.45 5.31
C SER A 9 4.16 -11.06 3.99
N SER A 10 3.50 -11.39 2.88
CA SER A 10 3.93 -11.03 1.53
C SER A 10 3.63 -9.55 1.29
N HIS A 11 4.66 -8.75 1.02
CA HIS A 11 4.52 -7.31 0.77
C HIS A 11 5.19 -6.92 -0.55
N THR A 12 4.55 -6.00 -1.27
CA THR A 12 5.11 -5.38 -2.47
C THR A 12 5.29 -3.89 -2.20
N SER A 13 6.51 -3.38 -2.35
CA SER A 13 6.78 -1.94 -2.28
C SER A 13 6.64 -1.33 -3.67
N ALA A 14 5.86 -0.26 -3.78
CA ALA A 14 5.64 0.45 -5.03
C ALA A 14 5.86 1.95 -4.86
N CYS A 15 6.33 2.60 -5.92
CA CYS A 15 6.42 4.05 -6.02
C CYS A 15 5.64 4.51 -7.26
N PRO A 16 4.68 5.44 -7.11
CA PRO A 16 3.94 5.98 -8.26
C PRO A 16 4.89 6.66 -9.24
N ILE A 17 4.72 6.37 -10.53
CA ILE A 17 5.51 7.02 -11.57
C ILE A 17 4.63 7.96 -12.39
N PRO A 18 5.00 9.27 -12.51
CA PRO A 18 4.22 10.23 -13.28
C PRO A 18 4.02 9.81 -14.74
N SER A 19 2.84 10.11 -15.28
CA SER A 19 2.50 9.80 -16.67
C SER A 19 3.44 10.42 -17.70
N LEU A 20 3.98 11.60 -17.40
CA LEU A 20 4.92 12.37 -18.22
C LEU A 20 6.31 11.72 -18.31
N ALA A 21 6.66 10.83 -17.38
CA ALA A 21 7.95 10.14 -17.40
C ALA A 21 8.00 8.98 -18.42
N ARG A 22 6.89 8.74 -19.15
CA ARG A 22 6.81 7.78 -20.26
C ARG A 22 7.32 8.40 -21.55
N THR A 23 8.06 7.63 -22.35
CA THR A 23 8.37 8.00 -23.74
C THR A 23 7.10 8.01 -24.60
N SER A 24 7.16 8.59 -25.81
CA SER A 24 6.05 8.57 -26.78
C SER A 24 5.55 7.17 -27.13
N THR A 25 6.36 6.14 -26.90
CA THR A 25 6.04 4.71 -27.08
C THR A 25 5.46 4.07 -25.81
N GLY A 26 5.26 4.83 -24.73
CA GLY A 26 4.74 4.33 -23.45
C GLY A 26 5.75 3.58 -22.58
N GLN A 27 7.03 3.52 -22.99
CA GLN A 27 8.11 2.81 -22.29
C GLN A 27 8.97 3.77 -21.46
N PHE A 28 9.60 3.25 -20.39
CA PHE A 28 10.59 4.01 -19.63
C PHE A 28 12.00 3.79 -20.20
N ARG A 29 12.78 4.86 -20.29
CA ARG A 29 14.19 4.78 -20.71
C ARG A 29 14.99 4.08 -19.62
N ARG A 30 15.48 2.87 -19.89
CA ARG A 30 16.38 2.14 -18.99
C ARG A 30 17.73 2.86 -18.96
N LEU A 31 18.12 3.35 -17.79
CA LEU A 31 19.44 3.94 -17.58
C LEU A 31 20.46 2.85 -17.24
N PRO A 32 21.74 3.01 -17.62
CA PRO A 32 22.79 2.10 -17.18
C PRO A 32 22.85 2.08 -15.64
N PRO A 33 23.09 0.90 -15.03
CA PRO A 33 23.10 0.78 -13.58
C PRO A 33 24.14 1.73 -12.96
N LYS A 34 23.70 2.57 -12.01
CA LYS A 34 24.61 3.28 -11.11
C LYS A 34 25.27 2.23 -10.21
N LYS A 35 26.59 2.31 -10.02
CA LYS A 35 27.40 1.25 -9.40
C LYS A 35 26.85 0.83 -8.02
N LYS A 36 26.80 -0.50 -7.79
CA LYS A 36 26.51 -1.23 -6.52
C LYS A 36 25.05 -1.43 -6.06
N LEU A 37 24.04 -1.35 -6.93
CA LEU A 37 22.66 -1.71 -6.58
C LEU A 37 22.10 -2.73 -7.58
N ASP A 38 21.42 -3.76 -7.07
CA ASP A 38 20.67 -4.72 -7.87
C ASP A 38 19.22 -4.25 -8.03
N PHE A 39 18.74 -4.25 -9.28
CA PHE A 39 17.39 -3.86 -9.65
C PHE A 39 16.66 -4.98 -10.42
N SER A 40 17.18 -6.22 -10.37
CA SER A 40 16.61 -7.38 -11.05
C SER A 40 15.15 -7.67 -10.66
N ALA A 41 14.78 -7.40 -9.42
CA ALA A 41 13.43 -7.59 -8.88
C ALA A 41 12.47 -6.41 -9.13
N VAL A 42 12.95 -5.30 -9.73
CA VAL A 42 12.11 -4.12 -9.96
C VAL A 42 11.40 -4.25 -11.31
N GLU A 43 10.08 -4.24 -11.28
CA GLU A 43 9.24 -4.24 -12.46
C GLU A 43 8.34 -3.00 -12.53
N LEU A 44 7.90 -2.68 -13.74
CA LEU A 44 6.93 -1.61 -13.97
C LEU A 44 5.55 -2.24 -14.06
N LEU A 45 4.70 -1.94 -13.08
CA LEU A 45 3.33 -2.40 -13.04
C LEU A 45 2.35 -1.25 -13.30
N ARG A 46 1.26 -1.53 -14.00
CA ARG A 46 0.06 -0.69 -14.01
C ARG A 46 -0.92 -1.27 -13.01
N VAL A 47 -1.29 -0.47 -12.02
CA VAL A 47 -2.23 -0.87 -10.98
C VAL A 47 -3.52 -0.08 -11.18
N ASP A 48 -4.63 -0.79 -11.34
CA ASP A 48 -5.98 -0.23 -11.24
C ASP A 48 -6.62 -0.81 -9.99
N GLU A 49 -6.67 -0.01 -8.92
CA GLU A 49 -7.18 -0.45 -7.63
C GLU A 49 -8.71 -0.50 -7.59
N GLY A 50 -9.38 0.22 -8.51
CA GLY A 50 -10.82 0.39 -8.51
C GLY A 50 -11.37 1.06 -7.24
N LEU A 51 -12.53 0.60 -6.80
CA LEU A 51 -13.25 1.18 -5.67
C LEU A 51 -12.63 0.76 -4.33
N CYS A 52 -12.23 1.73 -3.52
CA CYS A 52 -11.65 1.50 -2.20
C CYS A 52 -12.29 2.40 -1.15
N VAL A 53 -12.28 1.95 0.09
CA VAL A 53 -12.38 2.82 1.26
C VAL A 53 -10.97 3.22 1.70
N GLN A 54 -10.79 4.49 2.09
CA GLN A 54 -9.50 4.98 2.58
C GLN A 54 -9.66 5.74 3.90
N CYS A 55 -8.66 5.67 4.76
CA CYS A 55 -8.56 6.49 5.96
C CYS A 55 -7.11 6.91 6.22
N MET A 56 -6.93 8.07 6.86
CA MET A 56 -5.63 8.49 7.38
C MET A 56 -5.46 7.90 8.77
N HIS A 57 -4.54 6.97 8.92
CA HIS A 57 -4.04 6.53 10.22
C HIS A 57 -2.99 7.52 10.74
N VAL A 58 -3.17 7.99 11.97
CA VAL A 58 -2.20 8.86 12.67
C VAL A 58 -1.80 8.17 13.96
N GLY A 59 -0.53 7.78 14.05
CA GLY A 59 0.00 7.04 15.19
C GLY A 59 0.87 5.84 14.80
N PRO A 60 1.24 5.01 15.79
CA PRO A 60 2.01 3.80 15.59
C PRO A 60 1.26 2.76 14.75
N TYR A 61 1.99 2.02 13.91
CA TYR A 61 1.40 0.96 13.06
C TYR A 61 0.63 -0.12 13.83
N ASP A 62 0.99 -0.37 15.10
CA ASP A 62 0.30 -1.34 15.95
C ASP A 62 -1.17 -0.94 16.25
N ASP A 63 -1.50 0.35 16.13
CA ASP A 63 -2.84 0.89 16.34
C ASP A 63 -3.68 0.94 15.04
N GLU A 64 -3.10 0.53 13.91
CA GLU A 64 -3.79 0.46 12.62
C GLU A 64 -5.07 -0.39 12.64
N PRO A 65 -5.14 -1.55 13.34
CA PRO A 65 -6.35 -2.38 13.36
C PRO A 65 -7.61 -1.62 13.79
N ALA A 66 -7.50 -0.65 14.72
CA ALA A 66 -8.62 0.19 15.13
C ALA A 66 -9.13 1.10 13.99
N THR A 67 -8.21 1.57 13.15
CA THR A 67 -8.54 2.36 11.95
C THR A 67 -9.21 1.48 10.89
N VAL A 68 -8.72 0.25 10.71
CA VAL A 68 -9.29 -0.74 9.79
C VAL A 68 -10.72 -1.13 10.20
N ASP A 69 -10.97 -1.35 11.49
CA ASP A 69 -12.30 -1.69 11.99
C ASP A 69 -13.30 -0.54 11.79
N ALA A 70 -12.85 0.71 11.97
CA ALA A 70 -13.65 1.90 11.67
C ALA A 70 -13.96 2.01 10.16
N MET A 71 -12.97 1.78 9.30
CA MET A 71 -13.16 1.75 7.84
C MET A 71 -14.15 0.66 7.42
N ARG A 72 -14.07 -0.52 8.04
CA ARG A 72 -14.96 -1.65 7.75
C ARG A 72 -16.40 -1.35 8.15
N SER A 73 -16.59 -0.77 9.33
CA SER A 73 -17.92 -0.37 9.82
C SER A 73 -18.53 0.69 8.90
N PHE A 74 -17.76 1.71 8.55
CA PHE A 74 -18.19 2.75 7.60
C PHE A 74 -18.56 2.15 6.23
N ALA A 75 -17.74 1.25 5.67
CA ALA A 75 -18.03 0.61 4.39
C ALA A 75 -19.34 -0.19 4.44
N ALA A 76 -19.57 -0.95 5.52
CA ALA A 76 -20.79 -1.72 5.70
C ALA A 76 -22.04 -0.83 5.80
N GLU A 77 -21.96 0.27 6.54
CA GLU A 77 -23.04 1.28 6.65
C GLU A 77 -23.39 1.91 5.30
N GLN A 78 -22.40 2.08 4.42
CA GLN A 78 -22.59 2.61 3.07
C GLN A 78 -23.00 1.53 2.04
N GLY A 79 -23.23 0.28 2.46
CA GLY A 79 -23.66 -0.80 1.57
C GLY A 79 -22.53 -1.48 0.79
N TYR A 80 -21.29 -1.42 1.29
CA TYR A 80 -20.13 -2.04 0.67
C TYR A 80 -19.57 -3.19 1.50
N ALA A 81 -18.97 -4.17 0.82
CA ALA A 81 -18.24 -5.29 1.42
C ALA A 81 -16.74 -5.23 1.07
N PRO A 82 -15.84 -5.72 1.95
CA PRO A 82 -14.43 -5.91 1.59
C PRO A 82 -14.27 -6.84 0.39
N ASP A 83 -13.38 -6.49 -0.53
CA ASP A 83 -13.15 -7.23 -1.78
C ASP A 83 -11.66 -7.56 -1.97
N PHE A 84 -11.15 -8.42 -1.10
CA PHE A 84 -9.76 -8.87 -1.16
C PHE A 84 -9.59 -10.04 -2.14
N SER A 85 -8.57 -9.96 -2.99
CA SER A 85 -8.15 -11.02 -3.91
C SER A 85 -6.64 -10.98 -4.12
N GLU A 86 -6.08 -11.94 -4.86
CA GLU A 86 -4.66 -11.92 -5.24
C GLU A 86 -4.25 -10.64 -5.99
N SER A 87 -5.20 -9.97 -6.64
CA SER A 87 -4.99 -8.71 -7.36
C SER A 87 -5.43 -7.45 -6.58
N ARG A 88 -6.26 -7.62 -5.55
CA ARG A 88 -6.84 -6.53 -4.75
C ARG A 88 -6.43 -6.71 -3.29
N LEU A 89 -5.33 -6.06 -2.92
CA LEU A 89 -4.68 -6.24 -1.63
C LEU A 89 -4.91 -5.05 -0.70
N HIS A 90 -4.49 -5.23 0.56
CA HIS A 90 -4.35 -4.14 1.51
C HIS A 90 -3.24 -3.18 1.06
N HIS A 91 -3.54 -1.88 0.96
CA HIS A 91 -2.55 -0.89 0.52
C HIS A 91 -2.29 0.15 1.60
N GLU A 92 -1.02 0.28 1.96
CA GLU A 92 -0.51 1.28 2.91
C GLU A 92 0.35 2.29 2.15
N ILE A 93 0.03 3.57 2.31
CA ILE A 93 0.81 4.67 1.74
C ILE A 93 1.45 5.45 2.90
N TYR A 94 2.74 5.21 3.11
CA TYR A 94 3.51 5.89 4.14
C TYR A 94 3.87 7.31 3.72
N LEU A 95 3.32 8.31 4.43
CA LEU A 95 3.64 9.72 4.19
C LEU A 95 4.79 10.22 5.07
N SER A 96 4.97 9.59 6.24
CA SER A 96 6.04 9.91 7.19
C SER A 96 7.17 8.88 7.14
N ASP A 97 8.43 9.32 7.24
CA ASP A 97 9.57 8.42 7.43
C ASP A 97 9.65 8.00 8.91
N GLN A 98 9.39 6.72 9.19
CA GLN A 98 9.44 6.14 10.53
C GLN A 98 10.77 6.35 11.26
N ARG A 99 11.87 6.59 10.53
CA ARG A 99 13.20 6.81 11.13
C ARG A 99 13.41 8.26 11.59
N LYS A 100 12.53 9.18 11.20
CA LYS A 100 12.68 10.63 11.41
C LYS A 100 11.53 11.25 12.21
N CYS A 101 10.40 10.57 12.30
CA CYS A 101 9.21 11.07 12.94
C CYS A 101 8.91 10.28 14.22
N ALA A 102 8.42 10.96 15.25
CA ALA A 102 7.97 10.29 16.45
C ALA A 102 6.71 9.45 16.15
N PRO A 103 6.54 8.27 16.79
CA PRO A 103 5.45 7.34 16.48
C PRO A 103 4.06 7.97 16.47
N GLU A 104 3.78 8.89 17.38
CA GLU A 104 2.50 9.58 17.53
C GLU A 104 2.19 10.59 16.40
N LYS A 105 3.16 10.90 15.54
CA LYS A 105 3.02 11.80 14.39
C LYS A 105 3.17 11.09 13.04
N LEU A 106 3.33 9.76 13.04
CA LEU A 106 3.35 8.98 11.82
C LEU A 106 2.01 9.08 11.12
N LYS A 107 2.06 9.21 9.79
CA LYS A 107 0.88 9.33 8.94
C LYS A 107 0.96 8.27 7.87
N THR A 108 -0.06 7.43 7.84
CA THR A 108 -0.18 6.33 6.88
C THR A 108 -1.59 6.38 6.31
N VAL A 109 -1.73 6.43 4.99
CA VAL A 109 -3.03 6.26 4.38
C VAL A 109 -3.27 4.76 4.20
N VAL A 110 -4.31 4.26 4.84
CA VAL A 110 -4.76 2.87 4.79
C VAL A 110 -5.86 2.78 3.74
N ARG A 111 -5.74 1.84 2.79
CA ARG A 111 -6.71 1.62 1.72
C ARG A 111 -7.12 0.16 1.64
N HIS A 112 -8.43 -0.06 1.64
CA HIS A 112 -9.03 -1.38 1.51
C HIS A 112 -9.91 -1.44 0.26
N PRO A 113 -9.74 -2.45 -0.61
CA PRO A 113 -10.62 -2.66 -1.75
C PRO A 113 -12.02 -3.04 -1.25
N VAL A 114 -13.03 -2.44 -1.86
CA VAL A 114 -14.45 -2.72 -1.56
C VAL A 114 -15.23 -2.96 -2.85
N LYS A 115 -16.39 -3.58 -2.71
CA LYS A 115 -17.40 -3.72 -3.77
C LYS A 115 -18.78 -3.41 -3.22
N SER A 116 -19.67 -2.94 -4.09
CA SER A 116 -21.08 -2.80 -3.74
C SER A 116 -21.66 -4.17 -3.40
N MET A 117 -22.47 -4.22 -2.34
CA MET A 117 -23.30 -5.39 -2.04
C MET A 117 -24.44 -5.55 -3.05
#